data_AF-A0AA94EME4-F1
#
_entry.id   AF-A0AA94EME4-F1
#
_cell.length_a   1.000
_cell.length_b   1.000
_cell.length_c   1.000
_cell.angle_alpha   90.00
_cell.angle_beta   90.00
_cell.angle_gamma   90.00
#
_symmetry.space_group_name_H-M   'P 1'
#
loop_
_entity.id
_entity.type
_entity.pdbx_description
1 polymer ?
#
loop_
_entity_poly.entity_id
_entity_poly.type
_entity_poly.pdbx_seq_one_letter_code
_entity_poly.pdbx_strand_id
1 'polypeptide(L)'
;MKMHFIAIAMAFSGAAQATTLKLDGEYGCEDQGTQQSRQVLMQNIMSDNPHYVAQRAEMRESLANLSTYMCKPLTGEFKVMKRQGSYTQVKTGAGPMWVTE
;
A
#
# COMPACT_ATOMS: atom_id res chain seq x y z
N MET A 1 9.69 62.03 10.57
CA MET A 1 8.61 61.21 11.17
C MET A 1 8.18 60.16 10.15
N LYS A 2 7.96 58.92 10.63
CA LYS A 2 7.26 57.81 9.94
C LYS A 2 8.06 57.11 8.82
N MET A 3 8.07 55.79 8.71
CA MET A 3 7.62 54.69 9.55
C MET A 3 8.30 53.44 8.97
N HIS A 4 8.79 52.58 9.85
CA HIS A 4 9.39 51.29 9.48
C HIS A 4 8.30 50.37 8.95
N PHE A 5 8.56 49.71 7.82
CA PHE A 5 7.87 48.48 7.44
C PHE A 5 8.91 47.38 7.28
N ILE A 6 9.14 46.66 8.37
CA ILE A 6 9.85 45.39 8.35
C ILE A 6 8.84 44.37 7.84
N ALA A 7 8.99 43.97 6.57
CA ALA A 7 8.28 42.83 6.02
C ALA A 7 8.90 41.55 6.61
N ILE A 8 8.26 41.00 7.65
CA ILE A 8 8.56 39.67 8.16
C ILE A 8 8.07 38.68 7.11
N ALA A 9 8.98 38.22 6.24
CA ALA A 9 8.76 37.05 5.42
C ALA A 9 8.73 35.82 6.36
N MET A 10 7.55 35.43 6.80
CA MET A 10 7.34 34.11 7.39
C MET A 10 7.52 33.08 6.28
N ALA A 11 8.74 32.57 6.14
CA ALA A 11 8.99 31.33 5.45
C ALA A 11 8.32 30.21 6.25
N PHE A 12 7.08 29.87 5.90
CA PHE A 12 6.50 28.58 6.27
C PHE A 12 7.33 27.51 5.58
N SER A 13 8.37 27.06 6.27
CA SER A 13 9.08 25.82 5.92
C SER A 13 8.03 24.71 5.95
N GLY A 14 7.53 24.34 4.78
CA GLY A 14 6.68 23.19 4.58
C GLY A 14 7.46 21.95 4.99
N ALA A 15 7.41 21.59 6.26
CA ALA A 15 7.65 20.23 6.68
C ALA A 15 6.57 19.40 6.01
N ALA A 16 6.90 18.82 4.86
CA ALA A 16 6.11 17.75 4.27
C ALA A 16 5.99 16.68 5.35
N GLN A 17 4.87 16.69 6.08
CA GLN A 17 4.60 15.69 7.10
C GLN A 17 4.67 14.35 6.38
N ALA A 18 5.70 13.57 6.71
CA ALA A 18 5.84 12.24 6.16
C ALA A 18 4.59 11.46 6.60
N THR A 19 3.67 11.23 5.67
CA THR A 19 2.46 10.49 5.98
C THR A 19 2.86 9.07 6.36
N THR A 20 2.42 8.61 7.52
CA THR A 20 2.55 7.22 7.94
C THR A 20 1.25 6.46 7.66
N LEU A 21 1.37 5.17 7.42
CA LEU A 21 0.27 4.23 7.28
C LEU A 21 0.45 3.13 8.31
N LYS A 22 -0.57 2.91 9.14
CA LYS A 22 -0.59 1.81 10.10
C LYS A 22 -1.22 0.60 9.45
N LEU A 23 -0.51 -0.52 9.49
CA LEU A 23 -0.92 -1.81 8.95
C LEU A 23 -0.98 -2.84 10.08
N ASP A 24 -1.95 -3.74 10.02
CA ASP A 24 -2.21 -4.82 10.97
C ASP A 24 -2.37 -6.17 10.25
N GLY A 25 -1.35 -6.56 9.49
CA GLY A 25 -1.28 -7.84 8.80
C GLY A 25 -1.74 -7.80 7.34
N GLU A 26 -2.03 -6.61 6.80
CA GLU A 26 -2.24 -6.46 5.36
C GLU A 26 -1.00 -6.92 4.60
N TYR A 27 -1.23 -7.53 3.44
CA TYR A 27 -0.12 -7.98 2.60
C TYR A 27 0.36 -6.84 1.72
N GLY A 28 1.66 -6.58 1.79
CA GLY A 28 2.38 -5.73 0.83
C GLY A 28 3.19 -6.58 -0.14
N CYS A 29 3.09 -6.28 -1.44
CA CYS A 29 3.87 -6.96 -2.48
C CYS A 29 5.00 -6.07 -3.01
N GLU A 30 6.06 -6.67 -3.56
CA GLU A 30 7.23 -5.93 -4.07
C GLU A 30 6.88 -4.95 -5.21
N ASP A 31 5.84 -5.28 -6.00
CA ASP A 31 5.34 -4.44 -7.08
C ASP A 31 3.81 -4.30 -7.05
N GLN A 32 3.32 -3.24 -7.69
CA GLN A 32 1.89 -2.90 -7.73
C GLN A 32 1.06 -3.92 -8.51
N GLY A 33 1.61 -4.49 -9.59
CA GLY A 33 0.90 -5.43 -10.46
C GLY A 33 0.64 -6.76 -9.74
N THR A 34 1.60 -7.22 -8.95
CA THR A 34 1.44 -8.38 -8.07
C THR A 34 0.38 -8.11 -7.00
N GLN A 35 0.40 -6.94 -6.36
CA GLN A 35 -0.64 -6.57 -5.40
C GLN A 35 -2.04 -6.56 -6.05
N GLN A 36 -2.17 -5.97 -7.24
CA GLN A 36 -3.41 -6.01 -8.01
C GLN A 36 -3.87 -7.44 -8.31
N SER A 37 -2.95 -8.29 -8.77
CA SER A 37 -3.25 -9.70 -9.09
C SER A 37 -3.73 -10.45 -7.85
N ARG A 38 -3.09 -10.21 -6.71
CA ARG A 38 -3.49 -10.75 -5.40
C ARG A 38 -4.91 -10.33 -5.02
N GLN A 39 -5.27 -9.06 -5.23
CA GLN A 39 -6.63 -8.57 -4.95
C GLN A 39 -7.69 -9.23 -5.83
N VAL A 40 -7.45 -9.33 -7.13
CA VAL A 40 -8.37 -10.00 -8.07
C VAL A 40 -8.56 -11.46 -7.66
N LEU A 41 -7.47 -12.14 -7.29
CA LEU A 41 -7.53 -13.53 -6.86
C LEU A 41 -8.34 -13.70 -5.58
N MET A 42 -8.17 -12.83 -4.59
CA MET A 42 -9.00 -12.82 -3.37
C MET A 42 -10.48 -12.60 -3.70
N GLN A 43 -10.80 -11.64 -4.58
CA GLN A 43 -12.18 -11.38 -5.01
C GLN A 43 -12.80 -12.60 -5.70
N ASN A 44 -12.05 -13.26 -6.59
CA ASN A 44 -12.53 -14.45 -7.29
C ASN A 44 -12.73 -15.63 -6.33
N ILE A 45 -11.85 -15.82 -5.35
CA ILE A 45 -12.00 -16.87 -4.31
C ILE A 45 -13.27 -16.68 -3.50
N MET A 46 -13.62 -15.43 -3.18
CA MET A 46 -14.80 -15.07 -2.39
C MET A 46 -16.10 -15.03 -3.23
N SER A 47 -16.00 -15.13 -4.55
CA SER A 47 -17.15 -15.11 -5.44
C SER A 47 -17.92 -16.43 -5.44
N ASP A 48 -19.24 -16.35 -5.58
CA ASP A 48 -20.14 -17.49 -5.78
C ASP A 48 -20.36 -17.85 -7.26
N ASN A 49 -19.65 -17.19 -8.19
CA ASN A 49 -19.72 -17.55 -9.60
C ASN A 49 -19.28 -19.02 -9.79
N PRO A 50 -20.09 -19.89 -10.42
CA PRO A 50 -19.77 -21.31 -10.61
C PRO A 50 -18.40 -21.56 -11.25
N HIS A 51 -17.96 -20.69 -12.16
CA HIS A 51 -16.65 -20.77 -12.80
C HIS A 51 -15.49 -20.64 -11.78
N TYR A 52 -15.62 -19.72 -10.83
CA TYR A 52 -14.64 -19.48 -9.77
C TYR A 52 -14.75 -20.49 -8.64
N VAL A 53 -15.98 -20.94 -8.30
CA VAL A 53 -16.20 -22.00 -7.31
C VAL A 53 -15.47 -23.28 -7.72
N ALA A 54 -15.55 -23.67 -9.00
CA ALA A 54 -14.88 -24.85 -9.53
C ALA A 54 -13.34 -24.78 -9.42
N GLN A 55 -12.76 -23.58 -9.52
CA GLN A 55 -11.31 -23.34 -9.48
C GLN A 55 -10.80 -22.84 -8.11
N ARG A 56 -11.66 -22.79 -7.10
CA ARG A 56 -11.36 -22.13 -5.82
C ARG A 56 -10.15 -22.72 -5.10
N ALA A 57 -9.93 -24.03 -5.22
CA ALA A 57 -8.78 -24.69 -4.63
C ALA A 57 -7.46 -24.21 -5.28
N GLU A 58 -7.38 -24.23 -6.60
CA GLU A 58 -6.21 -23.79 -7.37
C GLU A 58 -5.91 -22.29 -7.18
N MET A 59 -6.96 -21.47 -7.09
CA MET A 59 -6.81 -20.05 -6.79
C MET A 59 -6.25 -19.81 -5.39
N ARG A 60 -6.67 -20.59 -4.39
CA ARG A 60 -6.11 -20.50 -3.03
C ARG A 60 -4.64 -20.91 -2.99
N GLU A 61 -4.26 -21.93 -3.74
CA GLU A 61 -2.85 -22.33 -3.89
C GLU A 61 -2.03 -21.22 -4.56
N SER A 62 -2.54 -20.63 -5.64
CA SER A 62 -1.90 -19.49 -6.31
C SER A 62 -1.73 -18.30 -5.38
N LEU A 63 -2.72 -18.02 -4.53
CA LEU A 63 -2.68 -16.94 -3.54
C LEU A 63 -1.61 -17.21 -2.47
N ALA A 64 -1.50 -18.45 -2.01
CA ALA A 64 -0.48 -18.88 -1.06
C ALA A 64 0.93 -18.75 -1.64
N ASN A 65 1.12 -19.14 -2.90
CA ASN A 65 2.40 -19.00 -3.61
C ASN A 65 2.82 -17.53 -3.74
N LEU A 66 1.91 -16.66 -4.19
CA LEU A 66 2.17 -15.20 -4.23
C LEU A 66 2.57 -14.65 -2.86
N SER A 67 1.86 -15.07 -1.81
CA SER A 67 2.10 -14.66 -0.42
C SER A 67 3.36 -15.27 0.20
N THR A 68 3.94 -16.30 -0.42
CA THR A 68 5.18 -16.91 0.07
C THR A 68 6.38 -16.15 -0.49
N TYR A 69 6.35 -15.82 -1.78
CA TYR A 69 7.51 -15.31 -2.49
C TYR A 69 7.52 -13.79 -2.67
N MET A 70 6.38 -13.19 -3.01
CA MET A 70 6.33 -11.81 -3.51
C MET A 70 5.60 -10.84 -2.60
N CYS A 71 4.75 -11.35 -1.69
CA CYS A 71 3.95 -10.52 -0.80
C CYS A 71 4.14 -10.94 0.63
N LYS A 72 4.35 -10.00 1.55
CA LYS A 72 4.58 -10.28 2.96
C LYS A 72 3.50 -9.60 3.81
N PRO A 73 3.06 -10.23 4.91
CA PRO A 73 2.21 -9.54 5.88
C PRO A 73 3.02 -8.40 6.51
N LEU A 74 2.40 -7.23 6.61
CA LEU A 74 2.99 -6.04 7.17
C LEU A 74 2.21 -5.63 8.42
N THR A 75 2.90 -5.51 9.54
CA THR A 75 2.32 -5.06 10.80
C THR A 75 3.21 -3.97 11.37
N GLY A 76 2.61 -2.82 11.69
CA GLY A 76 3.31 -1.65 12.23
C GLY A 76 3.00 -0.36 11.48
N GLU A 77 3.80 0.67 11.73
CA GLU A 77 3.70 1.96 11.07
C GLU A 77 4.76 2.10 9.99
N PHE A 78 4.33 2.40 8.77
CA PHE A 78 5.21 2.52 7.62
C PHE A 78 5.12 3.90 7.01
N LYS A 79 6.26 4.42 6.55
CA LYS A 79 6.29 5.70 5.82
C LYS A 79 5.69 5.49 4.43
N VAL A 80 4.69 6.29 4.09
CA VAL A 80 4.12 6.34 2.74
C VAL A 80 5.12 7.00 1.80
N MET A 81 5.43 6.31 0.70
CA MET A 81 6.30 6.79 -0.37
C MET A 81 5.49 7.38 -1.52
N LYS A 82 4.40 6.71 -1.90
CA LYS A 82 3.56 7.07 -3.04
C LYS A 82 2.15 6.53 -2.85
N ARG A 83 1.14 7.26 -3.35
CA ARG A 83 -0.23 6.74 -3.51
C ARG A 83 -0.62 6.77 -4.99
N GLN A 84 -1.33 5.74 -5.44
CA GLN A 84 -1.79 5.59 -6.83
C GLN A 84 -3.12 4.84 -6.85
N GLY A 85 -4.23 5.58 -6.91
CA GLY A 85 -5.56 5.00 -6.77
C GLY A 85 -5.75 4.38 -5.39
N SER A 86 -6.22 3.13 -5.35
CA SER A 86 -6.34 2.32 -4.13
C SER A 86 -5.02 1.72 -3.64
N TYR A 87 -3.91 1.92 -4.37
CA TYR A 87 -2.62 1.32 -4.02
C TYR A 87 -1.70 2.33 -3.37
N THR A 88 -1.08 1.93 -2.27
CA THR A 88 -0.12 2.75 -1.52
C THR A 88 1.21 2.04 -1.43
N GLN A 89 2.28 2.72 -1.85
CA GLN A 89 3.63 2.24 -1.68
C GLN A 89 4.17 2.72 -0.33
N VAL A 90 4.64 1.80 0.49
CA VAL A 90 5.22 2.06 1.80
C VAL A 90 6.68 1.63 1.85
N LYS A 91 7.49 2.33 2.66
CA LYS A 91 8.89 1.94 2.90
C LYS A 91 8.95 0.91 4.01
N THR A 92 9.48 -0.29 3.71
CA THR A 92 9.76 -1.35 4.70
C THR A 92 11.26 -1.54 4.89
N GLY A 93 11.66 -2.40 5.83
CA GLY A 93 13.06 -2.80 6.02
C GLY A 93 13.64 -3.63 4.86
N ALA A 94 12.80 -4.35 4.11
CA ALA A 94 13.21 -5.16 2.97
C ALA A 94 13.17 -4.39 1.63
N GLY A 95 12.61 -3.18 1.62
CA GLY A 95 12.43 -2.36 0.43
C GLY A 95 11.04 -1.74 0.35
N PRO A 96 10.75 -0.96 -0.70
CA PRO A 96 9.40 -0.47 -0.95
C PRO A 96 8.43 -1.63 -1.20
N MET A 97 7.24 -1.57 -0.62
CA MET A 97 6.17 -2.55 -0.87
C MET A 97 4.86 -1.83 -1.17
N TRP A 98 4.02 -2.43 -2.01
CA TRP A 98 2.72 -1.96 -2.42
C TRP A 98 1.62 -2.68 -1.65
N VAL A 99 0.82 -1.91 -0.94
CA VAL A 99 -0.38 -2.37 -0.21
C VAL A 99 -1.62 -1.80 -0.86
N THR A 100 -2.77 -2.35 -0.47
CA THR A 100 -4.07 -1.76 -0.79
C THR A 100 -4.74 -1.36 0.51
N GLU A 101 -5.25 -0.12 0.55
CA GLU A 101 -6.09 0.41 1.63
C GLU A 101 -7.56 0.01 1.41
#